data_AF-A0AAI8MML3-F1
#
_entry.id   AF-A0AAI8MML3-F1
#
_cell.length_a   1.000
_cell.length_b   1.000
_cell.length_c   1.000
_cell.angle_alpha   90.00
_cell.angle_beta   90.00
_cell.angle_gamma   90.00
#
_symmetry.space_group_name_H-M   'P 1'
#
loop_
_entity.id
_entity.type
_entity.pdbx_description
1 polymer ?
#
loop_
_entity_poly.entity_id
_entity_poly.type
_entity_poly.pdbx_seq_one_letter_code
_entity_poly.pdbx_strand_id
1 'polypeptide(L)'
;MRGGGKSRKLLSQYYIHDTRIFELYFLIKILAIYLLKQENIHRKQLEFQLAQNLQTPNSGGWRNMFITLSTLGLIDKGNNLTQAGFNLSQLSYPQFALEFFKYLKPFFSYLLETLYKKSNGKKEFDCSNKELFEIVYKQYGEIAYLIEYQNKDSKPNARYISSYLNILKDDYGVIDFQPRSSLRTLLYNPFDLNEKAFLQHIAKHSIIKNYQTNFQRIINAT
;
A
#
# COMPACT_ATOMS: atom_id res chain seq x y z
N MET A 1 -21.65 -30.47 -20.16
CA MET A 1 -21.05 -29.15 -20.43
C MET A 1 -20.26 -28.71 -19.22
N ARG A 2 -18.92 -28.72 -19.29
CA ARG A 2 -18.04 -28.25 -18.21
C ARG A 2 -18.08 -26.73 -18.19
N GLY A 3 -18.49 -26.14 -17.07
CA GLY A 3 -18.56 -24.69 -16.89
C GLY A 3 -17.19 -24.06 -17.13
N GLY A 4 -17.12 -23.11 -18.07
CA GLY A 4 -15.93 -22.31 -18.30
C GLY A 4 -15.58 -21.56 -17.03
N GLY A 5 -14.42 -21.88 -16.45
CA GLY A 5 -13.88 -21.12 -15.33
C GLY A 5 -13.73 -19.65 -15.75
N LYS A 6 -14.39 -18.74 -15.04
CA LYS A 6 -14.19 -17.30 -15.26
C LYS A 6 -12.69 -17.02 -15.10
N SER A 7 -12.03 -16.56 -16.16
CA SER A 7 -10.61 -16.21 -16.13
C SER A 7 -10.40 -14.98 -15.25
N ARG A 8 -9.59 -15.09 -14.20
CA ARG A 8 -9.22 -13.98 -13.32
C ARG A 8 -8.04 -13.21 -13.89
N LYS A 9 -8.15 -11.88 -13.98
CA LYS A 9 -7.05 -11.02 -14.45
C LYS A 9 -6.03 -10.80 -13.33
N LEU A 10 -4.74 -10.94 -13.63
CA LEU A 10 -3.64 -10.61 -12.74
C LEU A 10 -2.98 -9.30 -13.20
N LEU A 11 -3.03 -8.24 -12.38
CA LEU A 11 -2.39 -6.96 -12.70
C LEU A 11 -0.95 -6.86 -12.21
N SER A 12 -0.63 -7.56 -11.13
CA SER A 12 0.70 -7.65 -10.55
C SER A 12 0.84 -9.00 -9.86
N GLN A 13 2.02 -9.59 -9.94
CA GLN A 13 2.38 -10.80 -9.21
C GLN A 13 2.70 -10.54 -7.73
N TYR A 14 2.85 -9.28 -7.34
CA TYR A 14 3.30 -8.89 -6.01
C TYR A 14 2.15 -8.61 -5.05
N TYR A 15 2.26 -9.17 -3.84
CA TYR A 15 1.35 -8.93 -2.73
C TYR A 15 1.67 -7.57 -2.08
N ILE A 16 0.97 -6.51 -2.49
CA ILE A 16 1.13 -5.16 -1.91
C ILE A 16 -0.27 -4.60 -1.60
N HIS A 17 -0.92 -5.15 -0.58
CA HIS A 17 -2.18 -4.67 -0.02
C HIS A 17 -2.24 -5.01 1.48
N ASP A 18 -3.24 -4.47 2.18
CA ASP A 18 -3.35 -4.49 3.65
C ASP A 18 -2.08 -3.98 4.34
N THR A 19 -1.51 -2.92 3.76
CA THR A 19 -0.22 -2.34 4.11
C THR A 19 -0.23 -0.83 3.94
N ARG A 20 0.70 -0.12 4.60
CA ARG A 20 1.10 1.26 4.28
C ARG A 20 2.49 1.27 3.68
N ILE A 21 2.74 2.19 2.76
CA ILE A 21 4.06 2.31 2.13
C ILE A 21 5.08 2.90 3.11
N PHE A 22 4.66 3.85 3.96
CA PHE A 22 5.55 4.35 5.01
C PHE A 22 5.87 3.31 6.09
N GLU A 23 4.98 2.35 6.36
CA GLU A 23 5.27 1.24 7.28
C GLU A 23 6.32 0.28 6.68
N LEU A 24 6.22 -0.02 5.38
CA LEU A 24 7.26 -0.76 4.65
C LEU A 24 8.61 -0.03 4.70
N TYR A 25 8.58 1.31 4.54
CA TYR A 25 9.76 2.15 4.66
C TYR A 25 10.37 2.13 6.07
N PHE A 26 9.55 2.19 7.12
CA PHE A 26 10.06 2.06 8.49
C PHE A 26 10.67 0.69 8.73
N LEU A 27 10.00 -0.39 8.31
CA LEU A 27 10.53 -1.73 8.46
C LEU A 27 11.87 -1.88 7.73
N ILE A 28 11.97 -1.48 6.46
CA ILE A 28 13.20 -1.68 5.68
C ILE A 28 14.38 -0.89 6.28
N LYS A 29 14.15 0.30 6.85
CA LYS A 29 15.18 1.07 7.55
C LYS A 29 15.65 0.39 8.83
N ILE A 30 14.73 -0.20 9.60
CA ILE A 30 15.08 -0.94 10.81
C ILE A 30 15.88 -2.19 10.46
N LEU A 31 15.44 -2.96 9.45
CA LEU A 31 16.18 -4.14 9.00
C LEU A 31 17.59 -3.80 8.48
N ALA A 32 17.79 -2.60 7.91
CA ALA A 32 19.12 -2.14 7.52
C ALA A 32 20.03 -1.92 8.74
N ILE A 33 19.51 -1.42 9.86
CA ILE A 33 20.28 -1.26 11.09
C ILE A 33 20.68 -2.63 11.65
N TYR A 34 19.73 -3.58 11.71
CA TYR A 34 20.04 -4.95 12.14
C TYR A 34 21.14 -5.57 11.27
N LEU A 35 21.07 -5.42 9.95
CA LEU A 35 22.09 -5.90 9.03
C LEU A 35 23.46 -5.27 9.32
N LEU A 36 23.52 -3.94 9.51
CA LEU A 36 24.76 -3.22 9.80
C LEU A 36 25.36 -3.59 11.16
N LYS A 37 24.51 -3.85 12.16
CA LYS A 37 24.91 -4.32 13.49
C LYS A 37 25.21 -5.82 13.55
N GLN A 38 24.96 -6.55 12.47
CA GLN A 38 25.09 -8.01 12.39
C GLN A 38 24.23 -8.72 13.43
N GLU A 39 23.05 -8.15 13.71
CA GLU A 39 22.10 -8.68 14.69
C GLU A 39 21.08 -9.62 14.05
N ASN A 40 20.72 -10.68 14.78
CA ASN A 40 19.71 -11.62 14.33
C ASN A 40 18.30 -11.05 14.48
N ILE A 41 17.45 -11.26 13.47
CA ILE A 41 16.08 -10.76 13.47
C ILE A 41 15.12 -11.82 14.02
N HIS A 42 14.64 -11.62 15.24
CA HIS A 42 13.52 -12.37 15.80
C HIS A 42 12.19 -11.76 15.36
N ARG A 43 11.73 -12.08 14.13
CA ARG A 43 10.56 -11.47 13.48
C ARG A 43 9.38 -11.20 14.41
N LYS A 44 8.90 -12.21 15.17
CA LYS A 44 7.72 -12.06 16.05
C LYS A 44 7.93 -11.03 17.16
N GLN A 45 9.14 -10.97 17.73
CA GLN A 45 9.47 -9.98 18.76
C GLN A 45 9.53 -8.58 18.16
N LEU A 46 10.16 -8.44 16.99
CA LEU A 46 10.21 -7.17 16.28
C LEU A 46 8.80 -6.69 15.88
N GLU A 47 7.96 -7.56 15.33
CA GLU A 47 6.55 -7.25 15.02
C GLU A 47 5.80 -6.68 16.24
N PHE A 48 5.98 -7.30 17.40
CA PHE A 48 5.37 -6.83 18.65
C PHE A 48 5.90 -5.47 19.09
N GLN A 49 7.22 -5.27 19.05
CA GLN A 49 7.85 -3.98 19.37
C GLN A 49 7.38 -2.87 18.44
N LEU A 50 7.32 -3.12 17.13
CA LEU A 50 6.85 -2.14 16.14
C LEU A 50 5.37 -1.79 16.38
N ALA A 51 4.53 -2.79 16.67
CA ALA A 51 3.10 -2.58 16.96
C ALA A 51 2.88 -1.67 18.17
N GLN A 52 3.63 -1.90 19.25
CA GLN A 52 3.51 -1.13 20.49
C GLN A 52 4.06 0.29 20.37
N ASN A 53 5.19 0.46 19.69
CA ASN A 53 5.98 1.69 19.76
C ASN A 53 5.72 2.66 18.62
N LEU A 54 5.39 2.19 17.41
CA LEU A 54 5.15 3.08 16.27
C LEU A 54 3.73 3.66 16.26
N GLN A 55 2.75 2.89 16.73
CA GLN A 55 1.33 3.28 16.79
C GLN A 55 0.78 3.73 15.43
N THR A 56 1.21 3.08 14.35
CA THR A 56 0.76 3.37 12.98
C THR A 56 -0.66 2.83 12.74
N PRO A 57 -1.36 3.29 11.69
CA PRO A 57 -2.74 2.90 11.41
C PRO A 57 -2.94 1.38 11.26
N ASN A 58 -1.90 0.66 10.80
CA ASN A 58 -1.93 -0.79 10.62
C ASN A 58 -0.92 -1.48 11.54
N SER A 59 -0.90 -1.09 12.82
CA SER A 59 -0.02 -1.64 13.86
C SER A 59 -0.16 -3.16 14.05
N GLY A 60 -1.30 -3.76 13.73
CA GLY A 60 -1.49 -5.23 13.71
C GLY A 60 -1.00 -5.92 12.43
N GLY A 61 -0.58 -5.15 11.43
CA GLY A 61 -0.27 -5.61 10.08
C GLY A 61 1.21 -5.85 9.77
N TRP A 62 2.11 -5.77 10.76
CA TRP A 62 3.56 -5.93 10.52
C TRP A 62 3.94 -7.25 9.85
N ARG A 63 3.20 -8.33 10.13
CA ARG A 63 3.37 -9.60 9.39
C ARG A 63 3.19 -9.43 7.88
N ASN A 64 2.22 -8.63 7.44
CA ASN A 64 2.00 -8.35 6.01
C ASN A 64 3.15 -7.54 5.42
N MET A 65 3.82 -6.71 6.21
CA MET A 65 5.03 -5.98 5.78
C MET A 65 6.16 -6.96 5.46
N PHE A 66 6.44 -7.89 6.38
CA PHE A 66 7.45 -8.95 6.15
C PHE A 66 7.10 -9.81 4.93
N ILE A 67 5.83 -10.20 4.78
CA ILE A 67 5.37 -10.97 3.61
C ILE A 67 5.59 -10.17 2.32
N THR A 68 5.25 -8.89 2.32
CA THR A 68 5.44 -7.98 1.17
C THR A 68 6.92 -7.89 0.80
N LEU A 69 7.80 -7.59 1.76
CA LEU A 69 9.25 -7.48 1.53
C LEU A 69 9.84 -8.82 1.02
N SER A 70 9.39 -9.95 1.56
CA SER A 70 9.88 -11.28 1.13
C SER A 70 9.41 -11.60 -0.30
N THR A 71 8.14 -11.32 -0.62
CA THR A 71 7.55 -11.56 -1.95
C THR A 71 8.22 -10.71 -3.03
N LEU A 72 8.70 -9.52 -2.66
CA LEU A 72 9.48 -8.64 -3.53
C LEU A 72 10.98 -9.02 -3.61
N GLY A 73 11.43 -10.03 -2.89
CA GLY A 73 12.84 -10.42 -2.83
C GLY A 73 13.74 -9.40 -2.14
N LEU A 74 13.17 -8.54 -1.30
CA LEU A 74 13.89 -7.50 -0.54
C LEU A 74 14.47 -8.05 0.76
N ILE A 75 13.92 -9.15 1.26
CA ILE A 75 14.46 -9.90 2.40
C ILE A 75 14.58 -11.39 2.08
N ASP A 76 15.56 -12.03 2.70
CA ASP A 76 15.79 -13.47 2.60
C ASP A 76 14.94 -14.29 3.59
N LYS A 77 15.15 -15.61 3.62
CA LYS A 77 14.46 -16.53 4.55
C LYS A 77 14.78 -16.28 6.03
N GLY A 78 15.91 -15.60 6.31
CA GLY A 78 16.31 -15.14 7.64
C GLY A 78 15.73 -13.78 8.02
N ASN A 79 14.95 -13.14 7.13
CA ASN A 79 14.45 -11.77 7.23
C ASN A 79 15.53 -10.69 7.10
N ASN A 80 16.74 -11.03 6.66
CA ASN A 80 17.80 -10.06 6.40
C ASN A 80 17.57 -9.38 5.05
N LEU A 81 18.00 -8.12 4.92
CA LEU A 81 17.92 -7.43 3.64
C LEU A 81 18.80 -8.12 2.58
N THR A 82 18.26 -8.29 1.39
CA THR A 82 19.05 -8.55 0.19
C THR A 82 19.74 -7.25 -0.27
N GLN A 83 20.64 -7.33 -1.26
CA GLN A 83 21.24 -6.12 -1.84
C GLN A 83 20.18 -5.15 -2.38
N ALA A 84 19.11 -5.66 -3.00
CA ALA A 84 18.01 -4.84 -3.48
C ALA A 84 17.25 -4.17 -2.32
N GLY A 85 17.00 -4.91 -1.23
CA GLY A 85 16.41 -4.37 -0.01
C GLY A 85 17.26 -3.28 0.63
N PHE A 86 18.57 -3.50 0.71
CA PHE A 86 19.52 -2.52 1.24
C PHE A 86 19.61 -1.27 0.38
N ASN A 87 19.60 -1.40 -0.94
CA ASN A 87 19.58 -0.23 -1.84
C ASN A 87 18.32 0.60 -1.64
N LEU A 88 17.14 -0.03 -1.55
CA LEU A 88 15.89 0.67 -1.25
C LEU A 88 15.90 1.31 0.13
N SER A 89 16.55 0.69 1.13
CA SER A 89 16.68 1.29 2.46
C SER A 89 17.55 2.54 2.48
N GLN A 90 18.32 2.84 1.43
CA GLN A 90 19.10 4.09 1.35
C GLN A 90 18.28 5.27 0.81
N LEU A 91 17.12 5.01 0.20
CA LEU A 91 16.28 6.07 -0.36
C LEU A 91 15.66 6.96 0.73
N SER A 92 15.34 8.19 0.36
CA SER A 92 14.38 9.01 1.12
C SER A 92 12.98 8.41 1.00
N TYR A 93 12.08 8.72 1.93
CA TYR A 93 10.72 8.20 1.88
C TYR A 93 9.99 8.51 0.55
N PRO A 94 10.01 9.75 0.01
CA PRO A 94 9.34 10.02 -1.27
C PRO A 94 9.87 9.15 -2.42
N GLN A 95 11.19 8.96 -2.49
CA GLN A 95 11.80 8.09 -3.50
C GLN A 95 11.41 6.63 -3.31
N PHE A 96 11.44 6.13 -2.07
CA PHE A 96 10.99 4.80 -1.73
C PHE A 96 9.51 4.58 -2.12
N ALA A 97 8.63 5.53 -1.77
CA ALA A 97 7.21 5.45 -2.06
C ALA A 97 6.95 5.49 -3.57
N LEU A 98 7.73 6.26 -4.33
CA LEU A 98 7.65 6.29 -5.79
C LEU A 98 8.05 4.94 -6.42
N GLU A 99 9.08 4.25 -5.91
CA GLU A 99 9.41 2.90 -6.40
C GLU A 99 8.25 1.93 -6.20
N PHE A 100 7.59 1.97 -5.04
CA PHE A 100 6.40 1.16 -4.79
C PHE A 100 5.19 1.57 -5.64
N PHE A 101 5.07 2.86 -5.97
CA PHE A 101 4.01 3.35 -6.84
C PHE A 101 4.07 2.70 -8.22
N LYS A 102 5.26 2.42 -8.77
CA LYS A 102 5.41 1.77 -10.08
C LYS A 102 4.73 0.40 -10.13
N TYR A 103 4.81 -0.38 -9.05
CA TYR A 103 4.13 -1.68 -8.93
C TYR A 103 2.62 -1.56 -8.70
N LEU A 104 2.19 -0.50 -8.02
CA LEU A 104 0.80 -0.25 -7.67
C LEU A 104 0.01 0.51 -8.75
N LYS A 105 0.73 1.16 -9.68
CA LYS A 105 0.18 1.98 -10.76
C LYS A 105 -0.95 1.29 -11.53
N PRO A 106 -0.87 0.00 -11.90
CA PRO A 106 -1.98 -0.67 -12.57
C PRO A 106 -3.26 -0.66 -11.73
N PHE A 107 -3.20 -0.98 -10.43
CA PHE A 107 -4.38 -0.98 -9.55
C PHE A 107 -4.97 0.43 -9.40
N PHE A 108 -4.12 1.43 -9.19
CA PHE A 108 -4.55 2.81 -9.07
C PHE A 108 -5.20 3.36 -10.33
N SER A 109 -4.72 2.95 -11.51
CA SER A 109 -5.30 3.36 -12.79
C SER A 109 -6.76 2.91 -12.88
N TYR A 110 -7.06 1.66 -12.55
CA TYR A 110 -8.43 1.12 -12.58
C TYR A 110 -9.34 1.84 -11.58
N LEU A 111 -8.86 2.06 -10.36
CA LEU A 111 -9.65 2.73 -9.32
C LEU A 111 -9.92 4.19 -9.67
N LEU A 112 -8.89 4.97 -10.02
CA LEU A 112 -9.02 6.39 -10.29
C LEU A 112 -9.82 6.67 -11.57
N GLU A 113 -9.61 5.89 -12.63
CA GLU A 113 -10.41 6.00 -13.85
C GLU A 113 -11.90 5.72 -13.57
N THR A 114 -12.19 4.70 -12.76
CA THR A 114 -13.57 4.35 -12.39
C THR A 114 -14.22 5.47 -11.57
N LEU A 115 -13.50 6.03 -10.59
CA LEU A 115 -13.98 7.15 -9.79
C LEU A 115 -14.23 8.40 -10.65
N TYR A 116 -13.32 8.73 -11.57
CA TYR A 116 -13.44 9.89 -12.45
C TYR A 116 -14.62 9.76 -13.43
N LYS A 117 -14.84 8.56 -13.99
CA LYS A 117 -16.03 8.28 -14.82
C LYS A 117 -17.31 8.40 -14.01
N LYS A 118 -17.35 7.81 -12.80
CA LYS A 118 -18.52 7.84 -11.92
C LYS A 118 -18.89 9.26 -11.46
N SER A 119 -17.91 10.14 -11.31
CA SER A 119 -18.11 11.54 -10.93
C SER A 119 -18.42 12.47 -12.11
N ASN A 120 -18.53 11.95 -13.35
CA ASN A 120 -18.61 12.74 -14.58
C ASN A 120 -17.47 13.77 -14.69
N GLY A 121 -16.25 13.36 -14.33
CA GLY A 121 -15.05 14.19 -14.37
C GLY A 121 -14.89 15.18 -13.22
N LYS A 122 -15.78 15.16 -12.21
CA LYS A 122 -15.65 15.98 -11.00
C LYS A 122 -14.60 15.41 -10.04
N LYS A 123 -14.00 16.29 -9.22
CA LYS A 123 -13.03 15.90 -8.19
C LYS A 123 -13.66 15.25 -6.97
N GLU A 124 -14.96 15.42 -6.75
CA GLU A 124 -15.68 14.79 -5.64
C GLU A 124 -16.46 13.57 -6.15
N PHE A 125 -16.41 12.50 -5.38
CA PHE A 125 -17.09 11.25 -5.70
C PHE A 125 -17.72 10.67 -4.44
N ASP A 126 -19.01 10.36 -4.55
CA ASP A 126 -19.78 9.66 -3.53
C ASP A 126 -20.02 8.21 -3.97
N CYS A 127 -19.33 7.28 -3.32
CA CYS A 127 -19.38 5.86 -3.66
C CYS A 127 -18.89 4.99 -2.50
N SER A 128 -19.69 4.11 -1.93
CA SER A 128 -19.18 3.15 -0.95
C SER A 128 -18.13 2.21 -1.57
N ASN A 129 -17.28 1.58 -0.76
CA ASN A 129 -16.31 0.60 -1.27
C ASN A 129 -17.00 -0.60 -1.95
N LYS A 130 -18.23 -0.94 -1.54
CA LYS A 130 -19.03 -2.01 -2.15
C LYS A 130 -19.54 -1.59 -3.54
N GLU A 131 -20.06 -0.38 -3.67
CA GLU A 131 -20.49 0.13 -4.99
C GLU A 131 -19.30 0.25 -5.93
N LEU A 132 -18.14 0.71 -5.43
CA LEU A 132 -16.92 0.78 -6.24
C LEU A 132 -16.51 -0.62 -6.71
N PHE A 133 -16.61 -1.63 -5.84
CA PHE A 133 -16.38 -3.02 -6.22
C PHE A 133 -17.28 -3.43 -7.39
N GLU A 134 -18.58 -3.19 -7.28
CA GLU A 134 -19.57 -3.61 -8.29
C GLU A 134 -19.34 -2.90 -9.64
N ILE A 135 -18.98 -1.61 -9.62
CA ILE A 135 -18.68 -0.84 -10.84
C ILE A 135 -17.43 -1.41 -11.52
N VAL A 136 -16.33 -1.60 -10.78
CA VAL A 136 -15.08 -2.13 -11.35
C VAL A 136 -15.29 -3.57 -11.83
N TYR A 137 -16.04 -4.41 -11.08
CA TYR A 137 -16.38 -5.77 -11.50
C TYR A 137 -17.17 -5.78 -12.81
N LYS A 138 -18.19 -4.92 -12.94
CA LYS A 138 -19.00 -4.83 -14.15
C LYS A 138 -18.18 -4.39 -15.36
N GLN A 139 -17.21 -3.49 -15.15
CA GLN A 139 -16.39 -2.94 -16.24
C GLN A 139 -15.24 -3.87 -16.66
N TYR A 140 -14.63 -4.58 -15.71
CA TYR A 140 -13.36 -5.28 -15.96
C TYR A 140 -13.34 -6.77 -15.57
N GLY A 141 -14.40 -7.29 -14.94
CA GLY A 141 -14.45 -8.65 -14.41
C GLY A 141 -13.64 -8.84 -13.12
N GLU A 142 -13.30 -10.10 -12.80
CA GLU A 142 -12.44 -10.40 -11.64
C GLU A 142 -11.00 -9.96 -11.88
N ILE A 143 -10.46 -9.24 -10.90
CA ILE A 143 -9.06 -8.81 -10.84
C ILE A 143 -8.47 -9.29 -9.53
N ALA A 144 -7.48 -10.17 -9.60
CA ALA A 144 -6.76 -10.68 -8.44
C ALA A 144 -6.24 -9.53 -7.57
N TYR A 145 -6.45 -9.64 -6.26
CA TYR A 145 -6.03 -8.66 -5.27
C TYR A 145 -6.67 -7.27 -5.41
N LEU A 146 -7.71 -7.09 -6.23
CA LEU A 146 -8.46 -5.83 -6.34
C LEU A 146 -9.96 -6.08 -6.22
N ILE A 147 -10.52 -6.87 -7.14
CA ILE A 147 -11.94 -7.20 -7.27
C ILE A 147 -12.07 -8.72 -7.40
N GLU A 148 -12.24 -9.40 -6.28
CA GLU A 148 -12.47 -10.84 -6.27
C GLU A 148 -13.56 -11.22 -5.27
N TYR A 149 -14.39 -12.19 -5.64
CA TYR A 149 -15.35 -12.79 -4.73
C TYR A 149 -14.66 -13.85 -3.88
N GLN A 150 -14.98 -13.91 -2.59
CA GLN A 150 -14.53 -15.02 -1.76
C GLN A 150 -15.44 -16.23 -1.99
N ASN A 151 -14.82 -17.36 -2.37
CA ASN A 151 -15.49 -18.61 -2.74
C ASN A 151 -16.47 -19.18 -1.70
N LYS A 152 -16.43 -18.70 -0.45
CA LYS A 152 -17.32 -19.18 0.62
C LYS A 152 -18.61 -18.38 0.78
N ASP A 153 -18.68 -17.13 0.32
CA ASP A 153 -19.80 -16.26 0.67
C ASP A 153 -20.46 -15.54 -0.51
N SER A 154 -19.90 -15.60 -1.74
CA SER A 154 -20.35 -14.78 -2.88
C SER A 154 -20.50 -13.28 -2.55
N LYS A 155 -19.88 -12.82 -1.47
CA LYS A 155 -19.89 -11.43 -1.02
C LYS A 155 -18.71 -10.69 -1.67
N PRO A 156 -18.94 -9.45 -2.15
CA PRO A 156 -17.88 -8.56 -2.59
C PRO A 156 -16.79 -8.41 -1.51
N ASN A 157 -15.55 -8.78 -1.83
CA ASN A 157 -14.41 -8.51 -0.95
C ASN A 157 -13.92 -7.07 -1.18
N ALA A 158 -14.59 -6.10 -0.55
CA ALA A 158 -14.24 -4.68 -0.67
C ALA A 158 -12.98 -4.28 0.14
N ARG A 159 -12.31 -5.24 0.79
CA ARG A 159 -11.13 -5.01 1.63
C ARG A 159 -9.94 -4.47 0.83
N TYR A 160 -9.66 -5.04 -0.34
CA TYR A 160 -8.52 -4.62 -1.15
C TYR A 160 -8.70 -3.19 -1.70
N ILE A 161 -9.91 -2.87 -2.15
CA ILE A 161 -10.28 -1.49 -2.51
C ILE A 161 -9.99 -0.55 -1.34
N SER A 162 -10.49 -0.87 -0.15
CA SER A 162 -10.23 -0.08 1.05
C SER A 162 -8.73 0.11 1.30
N SER A 163 -7.94 -0.95 1.17
CA SER A 163 -6.48 -0.87 1.31
C SER A 163 -5.85 0.09 0.30
N TYR A 164 -6.17 -0.03 -0.99
CA TYR A 164 -5.58 0.83 -2.01
C TYR A 164 -6.02 2.29 -1.87
N LEU A 165 -7.28 2.53 -1.50
CA LEU A 165 -7.76 3.90 -1.23
C LEU A 165 -7.04 4.51 -0.04
N ASN A 166 -6.80 3.73 1.03
CA ASN A 166 -6.01 4.18 2.16
C ASN A 166 -4.57 4.50 1.74
N ILE A 167 -3.91 3.66 0.94
CA ILE A 167 -2.58 3.93 0.39
C ILE A 167 -2.57 5.24 -0.43
N LEU A 168 -3.50 5.39 -1.39
CA LEU A 168 -3.64 6.62 -2.18
C LEU A 168 -3.83 7.85 -1.29
N LYS A 169 -4.59 7.73 -0.21
CA LYS A 169 -4.82 8.81 0.75
C LYS A 169 -3.57 9.13 1.54
N ASP A 170 -3.13 8.24 2.42
CA ASP A 170 -2.15 8.63 3.44
C ASP A 170 -0.67 8.45 3.02
N ASP A 171 -0.37 7.64 2.00
CA ASP A 171 1.02 7.48 1.51
C ASP A 171 1.31 8.44 0.36
N TYR A 172 0.33 8.65 -0.53
CA TYR A 172 0.51 9.44 -1.75
C TYR A 172 -0.22 10.79 -1.76
N GLY A 173 -1.17 11.05 -0.84
CA GLY A 173 -1.92 12.30 -0.82
C GLY A 173 -2.74 12.55 -2.10
N VAL A 174 -3.17 11.49 -2.76
CA VAL A 174 -3.87 11.54 -4.06
C VAL A 174 -5.36 11.78 -3.89
N ILE A 175 -5.95 11.14 -2.89
CA ILE A 175 -7.36 11.32 -2.51
C ILE A 175 -7.46 11.68 -1.03
N ASP A 176 -8.60 12.22 -0.61
CA ASP A 176 -8.94 12.39 0.79
C ASP A 176 -10.37 11.93 1.09
N PHE A 177 -10.58 11.44 2.30
CA PHE A 177 -11.87 10.99 2.81
C PHE A 177 -11.87 10.78 4.33
N GLN A 178 -13.05 10.99 4.93
CA GLN A 178 -13.27 10.70 6.34
C GLN A 178 -13.51 9.20 6.58
N PRO A 179 -13.16 8.67 7.76
CA PRO A 179 -13.46 7.28 8.12
C PRO A 179 -14.95 6.96 7.94
N ARG A 180 -15.24 5.81 7.32
CA ARG A 180 -16.62 5.32 7.04
C ARG A 180 -17.44 6.23 6.09
N SER A 181 -16.82 7.22 5.45
CA SER A 181 -17.46 8.05 4.44
C SER A 181 -17.41 7.39 3.05
N SER A 182 -18.49 7.52 2.30
CA SER A 182 -18.53 7.25 0.85
C SER A 182 -18.08 8.44 0.02
N LEU A 183 -18.14 9.65 0.59
CA LEU A 183 -17.66 10.88 -0.03
C LEU A 183 -16.14 10.96 0.07
N ARG A 184 -15.51 11.20 -1.08
CA ARG A 184 -14.06 11.39 -1.22
C ARG A 184 -13.76 12.45 -2.25
N THR A 185 -12.57 13.01 -2.16
CA THR A 185 -12.09 14.09 -3.04
C THR A 185 -10.74 13.71 -3.66
N LEU A 186 -10.59 13.86 -4.97
CA LEU A 186 -9.32 13.76 -5.67
C LEU A 186 -8.56 15.07 -5.47
N LEU A 187 -7.46 14.99 -4.73
CA LEU A 187 -6.57 16.12 -4.45
C LEU A 187 -5.54 16.32 -5.57
N TYR A 188 -5.08 15.21 -6.15
CA TYR A 188 -3.96 15.20 -7.08
C TYR A 188 -4.07 14.02 -8.04
N ASN A 189 -3.82 14.23 -9.35
CA ASN A 189 -3.75 13.12 -10.30
C ASN A 189 -2.29 12.64 -10.44
N PRO A 190 -1.95 11.43 -9.98
CA PRO A 190 -0.57 10.93 -10.01
C PRO A 190 -0.10 10.53 -11.42
N PHE A 191 -0.93 10.64 -12.45
CA PHE A 191 -0.59 10.29 -13.83
C PHE A 191 -0.27 11.49 -14.73
N ASP A 192 -0.56 12.72 -14.27
CA ASP A 192 -0.45 13.93 -15.11
C ASP A 192 0.92 14.63 -15.03
N LEU A 193 1.77 14.25 -14.06
CA LEU A 193 2.97 15.01 -13.72
C LEU A 193 4.27 14.24 -13.94
N ASN A 194 5.35 14.99 -14.16
CA ASN A 194 6.68 14.43 -14.16
C ASN A 194 7.08 13.96 -12.76
N GLU A 195 8.02 13.03 -12.71
CA GLU A 195 8.46 12.34 -11.50
C GLU A 195 8.85 13.29 -10.35
N LYS A 196 9.55 14.39 -10.68
CA LYS A 196 10.02 15.38 -9.71
C LYS A 196 8.86 16.05 -8.97
N ALA A 197 7.82 16.45 -9.68
CA ALA A 197 6.64 17.05 -9.08
C ALA A 197 5.92 16.06 -8.16
N PHE A 198 5.85 14.78 -8.55
CA PHE A 198 5.22 13.77 -7.72
C PHE A 198 6.01 13.47 -6.44
N LEU A 199 7.33 13.43 -6.49
CA LEU A 199 8.18 13.31 -5.29
C LEU A 199 7.93 14.45 -4.30
N GLN A 200 7.84 15.69 -4.78
CA GLN A 200 7.53 16.85 -3.95
C GLN A 200 6.14 16.76 -3.33
N HIS A 201 5.16 16.28 -4.10
CA HIS A 201 3.80 16.06 -3.62
C HIS A 201 3.76 15.02 -2.48
N ILE A 202 4.40 13.85 -2.66
CA ILE A 202 4.48 12.81 -1.64
C ILE A 202 5.14 13.36 -0.36
N ALA A 203 6.25 14.08 -0.49
CA ALA A 203 6.96 14.67 0.64
C ALA A 203 6.09 15.66 1.43
N LYS A 204 5.19 16.37 0.75
CA LYS A 204 4.32 17.36 1.37
C LYS A 204 3.10 16.72 2.03
N HIS A 205 2.45 15.76 1.36
CA HIS A 205 1.11 15.31 1.68
C HIS A 205 1.01 13.94 2.36
N SER A 206 2.07 13.12 2.35
CA SER A 206 2.06 11.86 3.09
C SER A 206 1.99 12.07 4.61
N ILE A 207 1.26 11.19 5.30
CA ILE A 207 1.11 11.25 6.77
C ILE A 207 2.33 10.72 7.53
N ILE A 208 3.39 10.26 6.86
CA ILE A 208 4.59 9.71 7.51
C ILE A 208 5.14 10.63 8.62
N LYS A 209 5.02 11.95 8.44
CA LYS A 209 5.46 12.96 9.42
C LYS A 209 4.82 12.78 10.79
N ASN A 210 3.58 12.29 10.84
CA ASN A 210 2.85 12.04 12.10
C ASN A 210 3.52 10.94 12.94
N TYR A 211 4.31 10.06 12.31
CA TYR A 211 4.95 8.92 12.97
C TYR A 211 6.46 9.05 13.05
N GLN A 212 7.04 10.11 12.49
CA GLN A 212 8.49 10.29 12.38
C GLN A 212 9.15 10.37 13.76
N THR A 213 8.51 11.01 14.74
CA THR A 213 9.01 11.09 16.11
C THR A 213 9.11 9.70 16.77
N ASN A 214 8.05 8.89 16.67
CA ASN A 214 8.06 7.53 17.23
C ASN A 214 9.08 6.65 16.51
N PHE A 215 9.14 6.77 15.19
CA PHE A 215 10.12 6.06 14.39
C PHE A 215 11.55 6.41 14.79
N GLN A 216 11.88 7.69 14.95
CA GLN A 216 13.22 8.11 15.36
C GLN A 216 13.61 7.60 16.74
N ARG A 217 12.65 7.50 17.68
CA ARG A 217 12.90 6.90 19.00
C ARG A 217 13.32 5.44 18.89
N ILE A 218 12.65 4.67 18.04
CA ILE A 218 13.00 3.26 17.80
C ILE A 218 14.36 3.14 17.15
N ILE A 219 14.62 3.92 16.10
CA ILE A 219 15.91 3.90 15.39
C ILE A 219 17.08 4.25 16.31
N ASN A 220 16.91 5.22 17.21
CA ASN A 220 17.96 5.60 18.16
C ASN A 220 18.18 4.57 19.28
N ALA A 221 17.18 3.74 19.56
CA ALA A 221 17.25 2.68 20.55
C ALA A 221 17.70 1.33 19.96
N THR A 222 17.57 1.16 18.63
CA THR A 222 17.98 -0.04 17.90
C THR A 222 19.46 0.00 17.65
#